data_AF-A0A4R7NVE0-F1
#
_entry.id   AF-A0A4R7NVE0-F1
#
_cell.length_a   1.000
_cell.length_b   1.000
_cell.length_c   1.000
_cell.angle_alpha   90.00
_cell.angle_beta   90.00
_cell.angle_gamma   90.00
#
_symmetry.space_group_name_H-M   'P 1'
#
loop_
_entity.id
_entity.type
_entity.pdbx_description
1 polymer ?
#
loop_
_entity_poly.entity_id
_entity_poly.type
_entity_poly.pdbx_seq_one_letter_code
_entity_poly.pdbx_strand_id
1 'polypeptide(L)'
;MRTRLTLASVLALLLTGCQNAPTSPDAILLDDPMKNAPAVTSGFDADSLASLLLAEFAGQRGDYRRAAEGYLDVNQRYASPALAERATLAARYADDSALLERTALRWQRLDKEATTPRHILASLAVQRGDWETALAQRLKVADQESEAELAALAEQAIAQDADITPLLKRLHAFVERHPEDLDAQLATAQLEAANGDTAVADARLARLAKAPEAPAEVWLTRSTIALHDGALDEARRYTRQGLARFPHDSRLRLTQAQIHLAAGNLEAADEDVKRLLSRYDDTAPLRLALAQMYLDAAYPDGARRILLPLLDRDDTPTAAYLMLGRIAEQAGDIDNALLYYRQVPSGDGFIEARAQAAKMLIRAQRPQDASEFLRIERLRHPDQRIALLRLEIDILDAQGKQERANELLDTAIAKTPASTALRFQHAMRAYQQGDLETMEADLKAIIEREPNNAEALNALGYTLSNDMGRHREALPLIEKAYRLEPDSPAILDSLGWVYFHLGRAQEALPYLREAYRGQPGQEIAAHLAEVLAATGRHDQARELIEDAQRRFSPHPLIDALLRRQPELAPDDTASDAVDSPHDTEADS
;
A
#
# COMPACT_ATOMS: atom_id res chain seq x y z
N MET A 1 -52.67 46.93 30.20
CA MET A 1 -51.50 46.28 29.59
C MET A 1 -50.97 47.22 28.49
N ARG A 2 -50.16 48.28 28.65
CA ARG A 2 -48.99 48.61 29.48
C ARG A 2 -48.00 47.45 29.62
N THR A 3 -46.79 47.64 29.05
CA THR A 3 -45.56 46.81 29.10
C THR A 3 -45.26 45.77 28.00
N ARG A 4 -45.43 46.06 26.69
CA ARG A 4 -44.72 45.31 25.60
C ARG A 4 -44.36 46.10 24.33
N LEU A 5 -44.18 47.42 24.41
CA LEU A 5 -43.82 48.25 23.25
C LEU A 5 -42.57 49.13 23.42
N THR A 6 -41.77 48.89 24.45
CA THR A 6 -40.55 49.67 24.74
C THR A 6 -39.26 48.85 24.68
N LEU A 7 -39.24 47.74 23.92
CA LEU A 7 -38.04 46.92 23.74
C LEU A 7 -37.62 46.71 22.27
N ALA A 8 -38.40 47.19 21.30
CA ALA A 8 -38.07 47.05 19.87
C ALA A 8 -37.34 48.26 19.27
N SER A 9 -37.19 49.35 20.03
CA SER A 9 -36.58 50.61 19.54
C SER A 9 -35.13 50.84 20.00
N VAL A 10 -34.56 49.91 20.79
CA VAL A 10 -33.17 50.01 21.29
C VAL A 10 -32.21 49.05 20.56
N LEU A 11 -32.71 48.06 19.81
CA LEU A 11 -31.86 47.09 19.11
C LEU A 11 -31.52 47.48 17.65
N ALA A 12 -32.08 48.58 17.12
CA ALA A 12 -31.83 49.06 15.76
C ALA A 12 -30.82 50.23 15.68
N LEU A 13 -30.19 50.60 16.79
CA LEU A 13 -29.19 51.70 16.87
C LEU A 13 -27.75 51.21 17.14
N LEU A 14 -27.49 49.89 17.01
CA LEU A 14 -26.16 49.28 17.18
C LEU A 14 -25.58 48.63 15.91
N LEU A 15 -26.17 48.87 14.73
CA LEU A 15 -25.71 48.26 13.46
C LEU A 15 -25.33 49.27 12.36
N THR A 16 -25.22 50.56 12.66
CA THR A 16 -24.77 51.58 11.71
C THR A 16 -23.79 52.54 12.40
N GLY A 17 -22.54 52.10 12.54
CA GLY A 17 -21.54 52.90 13.23
C GLY A 17 -20.12 52.34 13.17
N CYS A 18 -19.69 51.78 12.04
CA CYS A 18 -18.28 51.51 11.71
C CYS A 18 -18.09 51.47 10.18
N GLN A 19 -18.54 52.50 9.48
CA GLN A 19 -18.07 52.85 8.14
C GLN A 19 -17.60 54.30 8.21
N ASN A 20 -16.35 54.47 8.65
CA ASN A 20 -15.44 55.60 8.43
C ASN A 20 -14.26 55.45 9.42
N ALA A 21 -13.44 54.43 9.19
CA ALA A 21 -12.06 54.47 9.67
C ALA A 21 -11.21 54.98 8.51
N PRO A 22 -10.35 56.00 8.71
CA PRO A 22 -9.46 56.49 7.66
C PRO A 22 -8.54 55.34 7.23
N THR A 23 -8.61 55.00 5.95
CA THR A 23 -7.64 54.16 5.24
C THR A 23 -6.34 54.96 5.12
N SER A 24 -5.50 54.83 6.13
CA SER A 24 -4.03 54.88 6.08
C SER A 24 -3.55 54.68 7.52
N PRO A 25 -3.17 53.45 7.95
CA PRO A 25 -2.13 53.38 8.94
C PRO A 25 -0.89 53.87 8.22
N ASP A 26 -0.38 55.05 8.62
CA ASP A 26 1.06 55.28 8.52
C ASP A 26 1.71 53.99 8.97
N ALA A 27 2.40 53.32 8.04
CA ALA A 27 3.27 52.23 8.41
C ALA A 27 4.23 52.85 9.42
N ILE A 28 4.00 52.56 10.70
CA ILE A 28 5.04 52.64 11.70
C ILE A 28 6.07 51.65 11.13
N LEU A 29 7.01 52.18 10.35
CA LEU A 29 8.30 51.57 10.15
C LEU A 29 8.86 51.49 11.56
N LEU A 30 8.51 50.40 12.25
CA LEU A 30 9.26 49.92 13.39
C LEU A 30 10.65 49.73 12.80
N ASP A 31 11.52 50.71 13.05
CA ASP A 31 12.96 50.55 12.86
C ASP A 31 13.28 49.19 13.46
N ASP A 32 13.87 48.31 12.64
CA ASP A 32 14.21 46.96 13.07
C ASP A 32 15.02 47.10 14.37
N PRO A 33 14.48 46.69 15.53
CA PRO A 33 15.14 46.89 16.82
C PRO A 33 16.47 46.15 16.89
N MET A 34 16.74 45.26 15.93
CA MET A 34 17.99 44.50 15.79
C MET A 34 19.03 45.17 14.89
N LYS A 35 18.72 46.28 14.21
CA LYS A 35 19.62 46.95 13.25
C LYS A 35 20.98 47.36 13.83
N ASN A 36 21.02 47.59 15.14
CA ASN A 36 22.24 47.96 15.89
C ASN A 36 22.58 46.94 16.99
N ALA A 37 21.99 45.74 16.96
CA ALA A 37 22.34 44.71 17.92
C ALA A 37 23.81 44.30 17.72
N PRO A 38 24.60 44.16 18.80
CA PRO A 38 25.96 43.63 18.68
C PRO A 38 25.89 42.23 18.06
N ALA A 39 26.89 41.87 17.24
CA ALA A 39 26.97 40.55 16.64
C ALA A 39 26.85 39.49 17.74
N VAL A 40 25.96 38.51 17.54
CA VAL A 40 25.78 37.40 18.48
C VAL A 40 27.11 36.65 18.58
N THR A 41 27.79 36.78 19.72
CA THR A 41 29.10 36.15 19.98
C THR A 41 28.95 34.72 20.51
N SER A 42 27.73 34.32 20.92
CA SER A 42 27.37 32.96 21.32
C SER A 42 25.85 32.76 21.24
N GLY A 43 25.40 31.59 20.75
CA GLY A 43 23.98 31.26 20.62
C GLY A 43 23.44 31.40 19.19
N PHE A 44 22.11 31.39 19.05
CA PHE A 44 21.43 31.54 17.76
C PHE A 44 21.25 33.01 17.41
N ASP A 45 21.38 33.36 16.12
CA ASP A 45 20.88 34.64 15.62
C ASP A 45 19.34 34.70 15.71
N ALA A 46 18.77 35.90 15.56
CA ALA A 46 17.33 36.12 15.71
C ALA A 46 16.52 35.27 14.72
N ASP A 47 16.99 35.13 13.48
CA ASP A 47 16.32 34.35 12.43
C ASP A 47 16.31 32.85 12.75
N SER A 48 17.43 32.33 13.25
CA SER A 48 17.59 30.92 13.61
C SER A 48 16.81 30.58 14.87
N LEU A 49 16.78 31.48 15.87
CA LEU A 49 15.94 31.32 17.05
C LEU A 49 14.45 31.34 16.68
N ALA A 50 14.02 32.28 15.84
CA ALA A 50 12.66 32.34 15.34
C ALA A 50 12.28 31.07 14.57
N SER A 51 13.19 30.58 13.73
CA SER A 51 13.00 29.34 12.96
C SER A 51 12.84 28.11 13.86
N LEU A 52 13.64 28.01 14.94
CA LEU A 52 13.49 26.93 15.94
C LEU A 52 12.15 27.00 16.68
N LEU A 53 11.71 28.20 17.08
CA LEU A 53 10.42 28.38 17.74
C LEU A 53 9.24 28.03 16.81
N LEU A 54 9.32 28.42 15.53
CA LEU A 54 8.34 28.05 14.53
C LEU A 54 8.30 26.54 14.31
N ALA A 55 9.45 25.88 14.23
CA ALA A 55 9.56 24.43 14.13
C ALA A 55 8.92 23.74 15.35
N GLU A 56 9.19 24.23 16.55
CA GLU A 56 8.60 23.71 17.79
C GLU A 56 7.07 23.83 17.80
N PHE A 57 6.54 25.01 17.47
CA PHE A 57 5.09 25.21 17.41
C PHE A 57 4.42 24.43 16.28
N ALA A 58 5.13 24.15 15.18
CA ALA A 58 4.63 23.28 14.12
C ALA A 58 4.49 21.83 14.63
N GLY A 59 5.51 21.31 15.30
CA GLY A 59 5.50 19.96 15.87
C GLY A 59 4.40 19.78 16.93
N GLN A 60 4.19 20.78 17.80
CA GLN A 60 3.10 20.76 18.79
C GLN A 60 1.70 20.75 18.16
N ARG A 61 1.57 21.26 16.93
CA ARG A 61 0.32 21.26 16.15
C ARG A 61 0.18 20.03 15.25
N GLY A 62 1.12 19.09 15.31
CA GLY A 62 1.14 17.88 14.48
C GLY A 62 1.69 18.09 13.06
N ASP A 63 2.22 19.27 12.74
CA ASP A 63 2.89 19.53 11.45
C ASP A 63 4.37 19.14 11.55
N TYR A 64 4.60 17.82 11.54
CA TYR A 64 5.93 17.24 11.75
C TYR A 64 6.90 17.46 10.59
N ARG A 65 6.39 17.57 9.35
CA ARG A 65 7.22 17.90 8.18
C ARG A 65 7.86 19.26 8.34
N ARG A 66 7.05 20.29 8.64
CA ARG A 66 7.54 21.65 8.83
C ARG A 66 8.46 21.77 10.04
N ALA A 67 8.16 21.04 11.12
CA ALA A 67 9.04 20.97 12.28
C ALA A 67 10.42 20.41 11.92
N ALA A 68 10.47 19.26 11.24
CA ALA A 68 11.70 18.63 10.81
C ALA A 68 12.53 19.51 9.88
N GLU A 69 11.90 20.15 8.89
CA GLU A 69 12.57 21.09 7.98
C GLU A 69 13.15 22.30 8.72
N GLY A 70 12.40 22.88 9.67
CA GLY A 70 12.87 24.02 10.45
C GLY A 70 14.06 23.67 11.35
N TYR A 71 14.04 22.52 12.02
CA TYR A 71 15.22 22.03 12.77
C TYR A 71 16.41 21.74 11.85
N LEU A 72 16.15 21.17 10.67
CA LEU A 72 17.20 20.86 9.70
C LEU A 72 17.84 22.12 9.10
N ASP A 73 17.07 23.17 8.78
CA ASP A 73 17.60 24.44 8.27
C ASP A 73 18.56 25.08 9.29
N VAL A 74 18.13 25.14 10.56
CA VAL A 74 18.98 25.67 11.62
C VAL A 74 20.20 24.76 11.86
N ASN A 75 20.05 23.43 11.75
CA ASN A 75 21.18 22.50 11.85
C ASN A 75 22.21 22.62 10.71
N GLN A 76 21.78 23.07 9.53
CA GLN A 76 22.71 23.33 8.42
C GLN A 76 23.61 24.52 8.73
N ARG A 77 23.08 25.53 9.43
CA ARG A 77 23.83 26.70 9.90
C ARG A 77 24.68 26.39 11.14
N TYR A 78 24.13 25.58 12.06
CA TYR A 78 24.75 25.19 13.32
C TYR A 78 24.87 23.68 13.40
N ALA A 79 26.09 23.16 13.25
CA ALA A 79 26.42 21.73 13.28
C ALA A 79 26.24 21.10 14.68
N SER A 80 24.98 21.02 15.15
CA SER A 80 24.59 20.53 16.48
C SER A 80 23.95 19.16 16.39
N PRO A 81 24.53 18.10 17.00
CA PRO A 81 23.92 16.77 17.05
C PRO A 81 22.49 16.77 17.56
N ALA A 82 22.20 17.52 18.64
CA ALA A 82 20.86 17.59 19.24
C ALA A 82 19.80 18.16 18.29
N LEU A 83 20.18 19.12 17.42
CA LEU A 83 19.25 19.64 16.41
C LEU A 83 19.01 18.63 15.29
N ALA A 84 20.03 17.85 14.90
CA ALA A 84 19.86 16.80 13.89
C ALA A 84 19.01 15.64 14.42
N GLU A 85 19.21 15.26 15.69
CA GLU A 85 18.33 14.32 16.39
C GLU A 85 16.89 14.80 16.39
N ARG A 86 16.63 16.05 16.81
CA ARG A 86 15.27 16.59 16.88
C ARG A 86 14.61 16.70 15.51
N ALA A 87 15.38 17.06 14.47
CA ALA A 87 14.93 17.02 13.08
C ALA A 87 14.53 15.60 12.65
N THR A 88 15.36 14.61 12.99
CA THR A 88 15.11 13.20 12.65
C THR A 88 13.88 12.65 13.36
N LEU A 89 13.73 12.93 14.65
CA LEU A 89 12.58 12.51 15.44
C LEU A 89 11.26 13.11 14.93
N ALA A 90 11.27 14.38 14.51
CA ALA A 90 10.13 14.99 13.84
C ALA A 90 9.87 14.34 12.47
N ALA A 91 10.91 14.12 11.66
CA ALA A 91 10.79 13.54 10.32
C ALA A 91 10.17 12.13 10.32
N ARG A 92 10.34 11.35 11.41
CA ARG A 92 9.70 10.03 11.58
C ARG A 92 8.18 10.06 11.49
N TYR A 93 7.56 11.20 11.77
CA TYR A 93 6.10 11.39 11.73
C TYR A 93 5.64 12.27 10.55
N ALA A 94 6.54 12.64 9.64
CA ALA A 94 6.27 13.56 8.53
C ALA A 94 5.76 12.88 7.25
N ASP A 95 5.58 11.55 7.29
CA ASP A 95 5.24 10.69 6.14
C ASP A 95 6.11 11.02 4.90
N ASP A 96 7.41 11.22 5.13
CA ASP A 96 8.40 11.58 4.12
C ASP A 96 9.72 10.86 4.40
N SER A 97 9.91 9.73 3.71
CA SER A 97 11.09 8.88 3.86
C SER A 97 12.39 9.58 3.42
N ALA A 98 12.32 10.48 2.43
CA ALA A 98 13.48 11.21 1.95
C ALA A 98 13.94 12.27 2.97
N LEU A 99 13.00 12.96 3.62
CA LEU A 99 13.30 13.88 4.72
C LEU A 99 13.89 13.11 5.92
N LEU A 100 13.29 11.98 6.29
CA LEU A 100 13.80 11.12 7.37
C LEU A 100 15.24 10.67 7.09
N GLU A 101 15.52 10.17 5.90
CA GLU A 101 16.87 9.75 5.51
C GLU A 101 17.87 10.90 5.59
N ARG A 102 17.54 12.06 5.01
CA ARG A 102 18.42 13.24 5.01
C ARG A 102 18.78 13.68 6.43
N THR A 103 17.80 13.72 7.33
CA THR A 103 18.00 14.09 8.75
C THR A 103 18.82 13.04 9.49
N ALA A 104 18.55 11.75 9.30
CA ALA A 104 19.32 10.66 9.92
C ALA A 104 20.78 10.62 9.43
N LEU A 105 21.04 10.79 8.13
CA LEU A 105 22.40 10.92 7.57
C LEU A 105 23.12 12.16 8.10
N ARG A 106 22.39 13.25 8.35
CA ARG A 106 22.98 14.45 8.97
C ARG A 106 23.34 14.18 10.42
N TRP A 107 22.47 13.53 11.18
CA TRP A 107 22.73 13.14 12.57
C TRP A 107 23.94 12.22 12.67
N GLN A 108 23.99 11.13 11.90
CA GLN A 108 25.11 10.18 11.87
C GLN A 108 26.46 10.85 11.54
N ARG A 109 26.46 11.89 10.68
CA ARG A 109 27.69 12.62 10.35
C ARG A 109 28.19 13.51 11.48
N LEU A 110 27.27 14.10 12.25
CA LEU A 110 27.58 15.01 13.37
C LEU A 110 27.91 14.24 14.65
N ASP A 111 27.27 13.08 14.84
CA ASP A 111 27.51 12.18 15.94
C ASP A 111 27.70 10.76 15.40
N LYS A 112 28.98 10.34 15.34
CA LYS A 112 29.35 9.03 14.78
C LYS A 112 29.05 7.88 15.74
N GLU A 113 28.90 8.17 17.03
CA GLU A 113 28.64 7.17 18.07
C GLU A 113 27.13 6.95 18.27
N ALA A 114 26.27 7.82 17.74
CA ALA A 114 24.82 7.63 17.81
C ALA A 114 24.36 6.38 17.03
N THR A 115 23.76 5.42 17.74
CA THR A 115 23.21 4.18 17.17
C THR A 115 21.83 4.38 16.53
N THR A 116 20.98 5.23 17.11
CA THR A 116 19.61 5.52 16.61
C THR A 116 19.54 5.87 15.12
N PRO A 117 20.33 6.82 14.57
CA PRO A 117 20.29 7.10 13.14
C PRO A 117 20.70 5.89 12.29
N ARG A 118 21.57 5.00 12.80
CA ARG A 118 21.95 3.76 12.11
C ARG A 118 20.78 2.78 12.01
N HIS A 119 20.00 2.61 13.08
CA HIS A 119 18.79 1.79 13.04
C HIS A 119 17.79 2.32 12.01
N ILE A 120 17.56 3.64 11.99
CA ILE A 120 16.66 4.28 11.02
C ILE A 120 17.14 4.06 9.58
N LEU A 121 18.43 4.32 9.33
CA LEU A 121 19.03 4.14 8.00
C LEU A 121 19.03 2.67 7.56
N ALA A 122 19.23 1.73 8.48
CA ALA A 122 19.12 0.31 8.19
C ALA A 122 17.69 -0.06 7.76
N SER A 123 16.67 0.39 8.50
CA SER A 123 15.27 0.13 8.16
C SER A 123 14.86 0.75 6.82
N LEU A 124 15.34 1.96 6.51
CA LEU A 124 15.12 2.60 5.21
C LEU A 124 15.82 1.85 4.07
N ALA A 125 17.02 1.32 4.32
CA ALA A 125 17.74 0.50 3.35
C ALA A 125 17.00 -0.82 3.06
N VAL A 126 16.47 -1.48 4.10
CA VAL A 126 15.61 -2.67 3.97
C VAL A 126 14.38 -2.38 3.13
N GLN A 127 13.68 -1.26 3.35
CA GLN A 127 12.52 -0.87 2.54
C GLN A 127 12.84 -0.69 1.05
N ARG A 128 14.08 -0.37 0.71
CA ARG A 128 14.56 -0.26 -0.67
C ARG A 128 15.13 -1.57 -1.24
N GLY A 129 15.16 -2.64 -0.45
CA GLY A 129 15.84 -3.89 -0.80
C GLY A 129 17.37 -3.83 -0.77
N ASP A 130 17.96 -2.78 -0.19
CA ASP A 130 19.42 -2.64 -0.03
C ASP A 130 19.88 -3.29 1.29
N TRP A 131 19.91 -4.61 1.28
CA TRP A 131 20.28 -5.44 2.44
C TRP A 131 21.73 -5.27 2.87
N GLU A 132 22.64 -5.00 1.92
CA GLU A 132 24.05 -4.80 2.22
C GLU A 132 24.27 -3.51 3.01
N THR A 133 23.62 -2.41 2.62
CA THR A 133 23.68 -1.17 3.39
C THR A 133 22.99 -1.35 4.75
N ALA A 134 21.85 -2.04 4.80
CA ALA A 134 21.18 -2.33 6.06
C ALA A 134 22.08 -3.08 7.03
N LEU A 135 22.70 -4.17 6.59
CA LEU A 135 23.64 -4.95 7.39
C LEU A 135 24.86 -4.13 7.78
N ALA A 136 25.42 -3.30 6.89
CA ALA A 136 26.54 -2.43 7.24
C ALA A 136 26.22 -1.50 8.41
N GLN A 137 25.02 -0.91 8.42
CA GLN A 137 24.57 -0.04 9.49
C GLN A 137 24.39 -0.82 10.80
N ARG A 138 23.76 -2.00 10.76
CA ARG A 138 23.56 -2.85 11.96
C ARG A 138 24.88 -3.39 12.53
N LEU A 139 25.83 -3.81 11.69
CA LEU A 139 27.16 -4.23 12.16
C LEU A 139 27.91 -3.09 12.87
N LYS A 140 27.66 -1.83 12.47
CA LYS A 140 28.21 -0.68 13.19
C LYS A 140 27.55 -0.41 14.53
N VAL A 141 26.28 -0.78 14.69
CA VAL A 141 25.64 -0.81 16.01
C VAL A 141 26.23 -1.94 16.85
N ALA A 142 26.43 -3.12 16.28
CA ALA A 142 27.01 -4.29 16.97
C ALA A 142 28.44 -4.04 17.50
N ASP A 143 29.24 -3.22 16.80
CA ASP A 143 30.56 -2.77 17.28
C ASP A 143 30.49 -1.97 18.61
N GLN A 144 29.32 -1.38 18.96
CA GLN A 144 29.13 -0.43 20.06
C GLN A 144 28.21 -0.97 21.17
N GLU A 145 27.13 -1.66 20.79
CA GLU A 145 26.05 -2.12 21.66
C GLU A 145 25.62 -3.54 21.29
N SER A 146 25.04 -4.29 22.25
CA SER A 146 24.65 -5.69 22.04
C SER A 146 23.32 -5.87 21.29
N GLU A 147 22.50 -4.83 21.12
CA GLU A 147 21.15 -4.91 20.53
C GLU A 147 21.14 -4.44 19.07
N ALA A 148 21.95 -5.08 18.22
CA ALA A 148 22.05 -4.72 16.80
C ALA A 148 20.90 -5.28 15.93
N GLU A 149 20.14 -6.26 16.43
CA GLU A 149 19.05 -6.97 15.75
C GLU A 149 19.50 -7.65 14.43
N LEU A 150 20.71 -8.17 14.41
CA LEU A 150 21.30 -8.87 13.24
C LEU A 150 20.51 -10.13 12.89
N ALA A 151 20.09 -10.91 13.88
CA ALA A 151 19.30 -12.13 13.62
C ALA A 151 17.93 -11.78 13.01
N ALA A 152 17.26 -10.74 13.52
CA ALA A 152 16.00 -10.28 12.96
C ALA A 152 16.17 -9.77 11.51
N LEU A 153 17.27 -9.05 11.23
CA LEU A 153 17.59 -8.61 9.87
C LEU A 153 17.82 -9.81 8.93
N ALA A 154 18.53 -10.84 9.39
CA ALA A 154 18.77 -12.06 8.61
C ALA A 154 17.47 -12.82 8.32
N GLU A 155 16.61 -13.00 9.32
CA GLU A 155 15.28 -13.60 9.13
C GLU A 155 14.45 -12.83 8.09
N GLN A 156 14.46 -11.49 8.17
CA GLN A 156 13.72 -10.66 7.22
C GLN A 156 14.29 -10.75 5.80
N ALA A 157 15.62 -10.81 5.65
CA ALA A 157 16.28 -10.96 4.36
C ALA A 157 15.93 -12.30 3.70
N ILE A 158 15.92 -13.39 4.48
CA ILE A 158 15.50 -14.72 4.01
C ILE A 158 14.03 -14.69 3.59
N ALA A 159 13.15 -14.12 4.41
CA ALA A 159 11.71 -14.07 4.13
C ALA A 159 11.35 -13.23 2.88
N GLN A 160 12.25 -12.35 2.43
CA GLN A 160 12.08 -11.52 1.23
C GLN A 160 12.94 -12.01 0.05
N ASP A 161 13.47 -13.24 0.11
CA ASP A 161 14.28 -13.86 -0.94
C ASP A 161 15.47 -12.99 -1.41
N ALA A 162 16.13 -12.30 -0.46
CA ALA A 162 17.29 -11.46 -0.74
C ALA A 162 18.52 -12.28 -1.18
N ASP A 163 19.48 -11.65 -1.89
CA ASP A 163 20.80 -12.26 -2.08
C ASP A 163 21.56 -12.28 -0.75
N ILE A 164 21.57 -13.45 -0.11
CA ILE A 164 22.19 -13.68 1.19
C ILE A 164 23.71 -13.86 1.12
N THR A 165 24.28 -14.11 -0.06
CA THR A 165 25.72 -14.39 -0.24
C THR A 165 26.63 -13.25 0.27
N PRO A 166 26.41 -11.97 -0.14
CA PRO A 166 27.23 -10.87 0.35
C PRO A 166 27.01 -10.60 1.84
N LEU A 167 25.80 -10.84 2.36
CA LEU A 167 25.47 -10.68 3.77
C LEU A 167 26.22 -11.69 4.62
N LEU A 168 26.17 -12.96 4.22
CA LEU A 168 26.82 -14.07 4.88
C LEU A 168 28.33 -13.87 4.96
N LYS A 169 28.97 -13.46 3.85
CA LYS A 169 30.40 -13.15 3.81
C LYS A 169 30.80 -12.06 4.83
N ARG A 170 29.98 -11.02 4.96
CA ARG A 170 30.23 -9.92 5.92
C ARG A 170 30.05 -10.37 7.36
N LEU A 171 29.00 -11.16 7.62
CA LEU A 171 28.74 -11.71 8.95
C LEU A 171 29.82 -12.69 9.38
N HIS A 172 30.34 -13.55 8.48
CA HIS A 172 31.52 -14.39 8.76
C HIS A 172 32.72 -13.55 9.20
N ALA A 173 33.08 -12.51 8.45
CA ALA A 173 34.20 -11.63 8.79
C ALA A 173 33.98 -10.83 10.09
N PHE A 174 32.73 -10.59 10.47
CA PHE A 174 32.38 -9.97 11.74
C PHE A 174 32.54 -10.97 12.90
N VAL A 175 31.94 -12.15 12.78
CA VAL A 175 31.98 -13.20 13.79
C VAL A 175 33.39 -13.74 14.04
N GLU A 176 34.28 -13.72 13.04
CA GLU A 176 35.70 -14.04 13.24
C GLU A 176 36.40 -13.07 14.21
N ARG A 177 35.98 -11.79 14.23
CA ARG A 177 36.51 -10.76 15.11
C ARG A 177 35.76 -10.67 16.44
N HIS A 178 34.48 -11.04 16.45
CA HIS A 178 33.56 -10.96 17.57
C HIS A 178 32.89 -12.34 17.83
N PRO A 179 33.67 -13.39 18.17
CA PRO A 179 33.13 -14.74 18.32
C PRO A 179 32.13 -14.89 19.47
N GLU A 180 32.13 -13.99 20.44
CA GLU A 180 31.21 -13.94 21.58
C GLU A 180 29.87 -13.26 21.29
N ASP A 181 29.75 -12.53 20.18
CA ASP A 181 28.52 -11.83 19.82
C ASP A 181 27.42 -12.83 19.42
N LEU A 182 26.47 -13.04 20.33
CA LEU A 182 25.40 -14.01 20.14
C LEU A 182 24.51 -13.65 18.95
N ASP A 183 24.12 -12.38 18.80
CA ASP A 183 23.19 -11.93 17.77
C ASP A 183 23.79 -12.13 16.37
N ALA A 184 25.07 -11.78 16.20
CA ALA A 184 25.82 -12.05 14.98
C ALA A 184 25.98 -13.55 14.70
N GLN A 185 26.22 -14.36 15.72
CA GLN A 185 26.32 -15.82 15.58
C GLN A 185 24.99 -16.46 15.14
N LEU A 186 23.86 -15.99 15.68
CA LEU A 186 22.53 -16.45 15.31
C LEU A 186 22.19 -16.02 13.87
N ALA A 187 22.42 -14.75 13.52
CA ALA A 187 22.23 -14.23 12.17
C ALA A 187 23.05 -15.02 11.13
N THR A 188 24.32 -15.29 11.48
CA THR A 188 25.21 -16.10 10.63
C THR A 188 24.66 -17.51 10.44
N ALA A 189 24.22 -18.18 11.50
CA ALA A 189 23.66 -19.53 11.39
C ALA A 189 22.39 -19.58 10.53
N GLN A 190 21.53 -18.56 10.62
CA GLN A 190 20.32 -18.43 9.81
C GLN A 190 20.67 -18.31 8.32
N LEU A 191 21.61 -17.43 7.98
CA LEU A 191 22.06 -17.27 6.59
C LEU A 191 22.84 -18.49 6.07
N GLU A 192 23.65 -19.15 6.91
CA GLU A 192 24.32 -20.41 6.55
C GLU A 192 23.30 -21.48 6.16
N ALA A 193 22.26 -21.66 6.97
CA ALA A 193 21.19 -22.62 6.67
C ALA A 193 20.42 -22.25 5.41
N ALA A 194 20.07 -20.97 5.22
CA ALA A 194 19.40 -20.51 4.01
C ALA A 194 20.26 -20.66 2.74
N ASN A 195 21.60 -20.60 2.88
CA ASN A 195 22.56 -20.87 1.81
C ASN A 195 22.74 -22.36 1.50
N GLY A 196 22.06 -23.25 2.23
CA GLY A 196 22.19 -24.71 2.10
C GLY A 196 23.28 -25.34 2.96
N ASP A 197 24.00 -24.55 3.77
CA ASP A 197 25.07 -25.00 4.65
C ASP A 197 24.54 -25.41 6.04
N THR A 198 23.41 -26.14 6.10
CA THR A 198 22.70 -26.51 7.33
C THR A 198 23.60 -27.20 8.37
N ALA A 199 24.55 -28.03 7.92
CA ALA A 199 25.50 -28.71 8.80
C ALA A 199 26.48 -27.74 9.49
N VAL A 200 26.88 -26.67 8.80
CA VAL A 200 27.76 -25.62 9.35
C VAL A 200 26.99 -24.80 10.38
N ALA A 201 25.76 -24.41 10.04
CA ALA A 201 24.84 -23.72 10.95
C ALA A 201 24.60 -24.52 12.23
N ASP A 202 24.31 -25.82 12.12
CA ASP A 202 24.08 -26.68 13.29
C ASP A 202 25.34 -26.81 14.14
N ALA A 203 26.52 -26.99 13.54
CA ALA A 203 27.78 -27.05 14.27
C ALA A 203 28.10 -25.74 15.02
N ARG A 204 27.76 -24.59 14.44
CA ARG A 204 27.85 -23.27 15.10
C ARG A 204 26.91 -23.21 16.30
N LEU A 205 25.63 -23.47 16.10
CA LEU A 205 24.63 -23.40 17.17
C LEU A 205 24.84 -24.48 18.25
N ALA A 206 25.43 -25.63 17.90
CA ALA A 206 25.82 -26.67 18.84
C ALA A 206 26.91 -26.24 19.81
N ARG A 207 27.84 -25.38 19.39
CA ARG A 207 28.83 -24.79 20.29
C ARG A 207 28.18 -23.82 21.26
N LEU A 208 27.28 -22.96 20.79
CA LEU A 208 26.54 -22.02 21.63
C LEU A 208 25.66 -22.74 22.66
N ALA A 209 24.96 -23.80 22.23
CA ALA A 209 24.06 -24.58 23.08
C ALA A 209 24.77 -25.33 24.23
N LYS A 210 26.08 -25.56 24.13
CA LYS A 210 26.88 -26.17 25.22
C LYS A 210 27.13 -25.20 26.37
N ALA A 211 27.01 -23.89 26.16
CA ALA A 211 27.20 -22.92 27.21
C ALA A 211 26.16 -23.14 28.33
N PRO A 212 26.57 -23.20 29.61
CA PRO A 212 25.64 -23.33 30.71
C PRO A 212 24.60 -22.24 30.74
N GLU A 213 24.85 -21.03 30.23
CA GLU A 213 23.87 -19.92 30.20
C GLU A 213 23.29 -19.67 28.79
N ALA A 214 23.29 -20.67 27.91
CA ALA A 214 22.74 -20.52 26.56
C ALA A 214 21.25 -20.08 26.61
N PRO A 215 20.91 -18.95 25.98
CA PRO A 215 19.55 -18.39 26.06
C PRO A 215 18.58 -19.13 25.13
N ALA A 216 17.29 -18.79 25.22
CA ALA A 216 16.23 -19.49 24.50
C ALA A 216 16.37 -19.38 22.97
N GLU A 217 16.90 -18.26 22.50
CA GLU A 217 17.13 -17.92 21.09
C GLU A 217 17.98 -18.98 20.39
N VAL A 218 19.01 -19.52 21.05
CA VAL A 218 19.85 -20.58 20.49
C VAL A 218 19.03 -21.82 20.16
N TRP A 219 18.16 -22.25 21.08
CA TRP A 219 17.31 -23.41 20.88
C TRP A 219 16.21 -23.15 19.88
N LEU A 220 15.69 -21.92 19.85
CA LEU A 220 14.68 -21.48 18.89
C LEU A 220 15.24 -21.53 17.48
N THR A 221 16.36 -20.85 17.21
CA THR A 221 17.02 -20.83 15.90
C THR A 221 17.37 -22.23 15.42
N ARG A 222 17.92 -23.10 16.29
CA ARG A 222 18.18 -24.51 15.93
C ARG A 222 16.92 -25.28 15.55
N SER A 223 15.86 -25.09 16.32
CA SER A 223 14.58 -25.77 16.08
C SER A 223 13.96 -25.33 14.76
N THR A 224 13.96 -24.02 14.47
CA THR A 224 13.42 -23.45 13.23
C THR A 224 14.22 -23.87 12.01
N ILE A 225 15.55 -23.84 12.07
CA ILE A 225 16.41 -24.31 10.97
C ILE A 225 16.14 -25.79 10.68
N ALA A 226 16.13 -26.65 11.70
CA ALA A 226 15.87 -28.06 11.52
C ALA A 226 14.44 -28.34 11.01
N LEU A 227 13.45 -27.54 11.41
CA LEU A 227 12.09 -27.64 10.90
C LEU A 227 12.03 -27.28 9.41
N HIS A 228 12.68 -26.19 9.00
CA HIS A 228 12.74 -25.75 7.60
C HIS A 228 13.49 -26.74 6.70
N ASP A 229 14.57 -27.34 7.21
CA ASP A 229 15.34 -28.39 6.52
C ASP A 229 14.56 -29.73 6.43
N GLY A 230 13.41 -29.85 7.09
CA GLY A 230 12.62 -31.08 7.15
C GLY A 230 13.18 -32.14 8.11
N ALA A 231 14.23 -31.81 8.87
CA ALA A 231 14.84 -32.66 9.89
C ALA A 231 14.00 -32.72 11.19
N LEU A 232 12.78 -33.26 11.08
CA LEU A 232 11.76 -33.24 12.15
C LEU A 232 12.22 -33.86 13.48
N ASP A 233 13.04 -34.92 13.44
CA ASP A 233 13.57 -35.55 14.65
C ASP A 233 14.53 -34.64 15.41
N GLU A 234 15.36 -33.90 14.68
CA GLU A 234 16.31 -32.94 15.23
C GLU A 234 15.58 -31.71 15.75
N ALA A 235 14.64 -31.16 14.97
CA ALA A 235 13.78 -30.08 15.40
C ALA A 235 13.08 -30.42 16.72
N ARG A 236 12.46 -31.61 16.80
CA ARG A 236 11.80 -32.09 18.02
C ARG A 236 12.76 -32.28 19.19
N ARG A 237 14.01 -32.70 18.94
CA ARG A 237 15.05 -32.84 19.97
C ARG A 237 15.45 -31.46 20.51
N TYR A 238 15.76 -30.52 19.63
CA TYR A 238 16.20 -29.17 19.98
C TYR A 238 15.11 -28.39 20.72
N THR A 239 13.86 -28.45 20.25
CA THR A 239 12.76 -27.77 20.93
C THR A 239 12.47 -28.36 22.31
N ARG A 240 12.56 -29.69 22.47
CA ARG A 240 12.42 -30.33 23.79
C ARG A 240 13.53 -29.91 24.75
N GLN A 241 14.77 -29.79 24.29
CA GLN A 241 15.88 -29.30 25.10
C GLN A 241 15.67 -27.83 25.50
N GLY A 242 15.25 -26.99 24.55
CA GLY A 242 14.88 -25.60 24.81
C GLY A 242 13.76 -25.47 25.85
N LEU A 243 12.66 -26.22 25.70
CA LEU A 243 11.52 -26.19 26.63
C LEU A 243 11.80 -26.85 27.98
N ALA A 244 12.75 -27.78 28.07
CA ALA A 244 13.18 -28.30 29.38
C ALA A 244 13.85 -27.21 30.23
N ARG A 245 14.53 -26.27 29.58
CA ARG A 245 15.24 -25.16 30.20
C ARG A 245 14.39 -23.90 30.35
N PHE A 246 13.59 -23.62 29.33
CA PHE A 246 12.68 -22.48 29.21
C PHE A 246 11.25 -22.99 28.99
N PRO A 247 10.63 -23.64 30.00
CA PRO A 247 9.30 -24.27 29.87
C PRO A 247 8.18 -23.28 29.53
N HIS A 248 8.50 -22.00 29.64
CA HIS A 248 7.59 -20.88 29.58
C HIS A 248 7.83 -19.96 28.39
N ASP A 249 8.76 -20.27 27.50
CA ASP A 249 8.97 -19.49 26.28
C ASP A 249 7.88 -19.82 25.23
N SER A 250 7.13 -18.81 24.80
CA SER A 250 6.03 -18.95 23.85
C SER A 250 6.51 -19.29 22.45
N ARG A 251 7.65 -18.75 22.02
CA ARG A 251 8.21 -18.95 20.68
C ARG A 251 8.64 -20.40 20.51
N LEU A 252 9.30 -20.96 21.52
CA LEU A 252 9.65 -22.38 21.56
C LEU A 252 8.40 -23.27 21.58
N ARG A 253 7.35 -22.89 22.31
CA ARG A 253 6.09 -23.65 22.34
C ARG A 253 5.37 -23.60 20.99
N LEU A 254 5.35 -22.45 20.33
CA LEU A 254 4.79 -22.30 18.99
C LEU A 254 5.57 -23.15 17.97
N THR A 255 6.90 -23.11 18.03
CA THR A 255 7.76 -23.95 17.20
C THR A 255 7.51 -25.44 17.45
N GLN A 256 7.26 -25.84 18.70
CA GLN A 256 6.87 -27.21 19.04
C GLN A 256 5.55 -27.62 18.36
N ALA A 257 4.55 -26.74 18.41
CA ALA A 257 3.27 -26.98 17.74
C ALA A 257 3.46 -27.13 16.22
N GLN A 258 4.26 -26.26 15.59
CA GLN A 258 4.59 -26.36 14.16
C GLN A 258 5.30 -27.68 13.82
N ILE A 259 6.26 -28.12 14.64
CA ILE A 259 6.93 -29.41 14.48
C ILE A 259 5.94 -30.57 14.60
N HIS A 260 4.98 -30.49 15.53
CA HIS A 260 3.94 -31.51 15.67
C HIS A 260 3.00 -31.56 14.47
N LEU A 261 2.62 -30.41 13.91
CA LEU A 261 1.83 -30.35 12.67
C LEU A 261 2.59 -30.92 11.47
N ALA A 262 3.85 -30.52 11.28
CA ALA A 262 4.71 -31.03 10.21
C ALA A 262 4.94 -32.55 10.32
N ALA A 263 4.97 -33.08 11.54
CA ALA A 263 5.06 -34.52 11.80
C ALA A 263 3.70 -35.26 11.76
N GLY A 264 2.60 -34.58 11.45
CA GLY A 264 1.25 -35.17 11.42
C GLY A 264 0.66 -35.53 12.78
N ASN A 265 1.25 -35.07 13.88
CA ASN A 265 0.77 -35.34 15.23
C ASN A 265 -0.16 -34.22 15.72
N LEU A 266 -1.41 -34.26 15.26
CA LEU A 266 -2.43 -33.25 15.58
C LEU A 266 -2.79 -33.19 17.07
N GLU A 267 -2.78 -34.33 17.76
CA GLU A 267 -3.12 -34.38 19.18
C GLU A 267 -2.10 -33.59 20.01
N ALA A 268 -0.80 -33.80 19.76
CA ALA A 268 0.26 -33.06 20.43
C ALA A 268 0.26 -31.57 20.06
N ALA A 269 -0.01 -31.23 18.80
CA ALA A 269 -0.13 -29.85 18.36
C ALA A 269 -1.28 -29.12 19.10
N ASP A 270 -2.45 -29.77 19.21
CA ASP A 270 -3.61 -29.24 19.92
C ASP A 270 -3.31 -29.01 21.41
N GLU A 271 -2.52 -29.88 22.06
CA GLU A 271 -2.08 -29.65 23.43
C GLU A 271 -1.18 -28.41 23.57
N ASP A 272 -0.23 -28.22 22.65
CA ASP A 272 0.66 -27.06 22.68
C ASP A 272 -0.11 -25.76 22.42
N VAL A 273 -1.05 -25.77 21.48
CA VAL A 273 -1.97 -24.65 21.24
C VAL A 273 -2.83 -24.34 22.46
N LYS A 274 -3.40 -25.36 23.12
CA LYS A 274 -4.15 -25.17 24.38
C LYS A 274 -3.28 -24.52 25.46
N ARG A 275 -2.02 -24.95 25.60
CA ARG A 275 -1.06 -24.35 26.53
C ARG A 275 -0.78 -22.88 26.20
N LEU A 276 -0.60 -22.55 24.91
CA LEU A 276 -0.43 -21.17 24.45
C LEU A 276 -1.64 -20.29 24.80
N LEU A 277 -2.85 -20.73 24.43
CA LEU A 277 -4.08 -19.97 24.69
C LEU A 277 -4.40 -19.81 26.17
N SER A 278 -4.09 -20.82 27.00
CA SER A 278 -4.34 -20.75 28.45
C SER A 278 -3.44 -19.74 29.18
N ARG A 279 -2.33 -19.35 28.57
CA ARG A 279 -1.25 -18.61 29.25
C ARG A 279 -1.03 -17.21 28.70
N TYR A 280 -1.30 -17.00 27.42
CA TYR A 280 -1.22 -15.70 26.76
C TYR A 280 -2.62 -15.33 26.35
N ASP A 281 -3.27 -14.52 27.21
CA ASP A 281 -4.62 -13.96 27.08
C ASP A 281 -5.31 -14.39 25.79
N ASP A 282 -6.24 -15.33 25.91
CA ASP A 282 -6.98 -15.96 24.82
C ASP A 282 -7.68 -14.91 23.95
N THR A 283 -6.91 -14.36 23.01
CA THR A 283 -7.21 -13.15 22.24
C THR A 283 -7.50 -13.53 20.80
N ALA A 284 -8.33 -12.71 20.16
CA ALA A 284 -8.67 -12.87 18.76
C ALA A 284 -7.44 -12.93 17.83
N PRO A 285 -6.46 -12.01 17.91
CA PRO A 285 -5.26 -12.07 17.08
C PRO A 285 -4.46 -13.38 17.24
N LEU A 286 -4.32 -13.88 18.47
CA LEU A 286 -3.60 -15.12 18.73
C LEU A 286 -4.31 -16.33 18.10
N ARG A 287 -5.64 -16.44 18.26
CA ARG A 287 -6.42 -17.50 17.62
C ARG A 287 -6.37 -17.44 16.11
N LEU A 288 -6.42 -16.24 15.51
CA LEU A 288 -6.29 -16.06 14.07
C LEU A 288 -4.93 -16.53 13.56
N ALA A 289 -3.84 -16.16 14.23
CA ALA A 289 -2.50 -16.60 13.88
C ALA A 289 -2.32 -18.12 13.99
N LEU A 290 -2.84 -18.73 15.07
CA LEU A 290 -2.79 -20.18 15.25
C LEU A 290 -3.68 -20.91 14.25
N ALA A 291 -4.84 -20.38 13.90
CA ALA A 291 -5.68 -20.95 12.85
C ALA A 291 -4.99 -20.89 11.48
N GLN A 292 -4.32 -19.78 11.16
CA GLN A 292 -3.54 -19.65 9.92
C GLN A 292 -2.42 -20.70 9.88
N MET A 293 -1.70 -20.90 10.97
CA MET A 293 -0.67 -21.95 11.08
C MET A 293 -1.23 -23.35 10.76
N TYR A 294 -2.44 -23.69 11.21
CA TYR A 294 -3.08 -24.96 10.86
C TYR A 294 -3.49 -25.03 9.39
N LEU A 295 -3.95 -23.93 8.79
CA LEU A 295 -4.28 -23.87 7.37
C LEU A 295 -3.03 -24.05 6.49
N ASP A 296 -1.93 -23.40 6.85
CA ASP A 296 -0.65 -23.53 6.14
C ASP A 296 -0.12 -24.97 6.20
N ALA A 297 -0.36 -25.66 7.32
CA ALA A 297 -0.07 -27.08 7.49
C ALA A 297 -1.13 -28.03 6.88
N ALA A 298 -2.09 -27.51 6.12
CA ALA A 298 -3.18 -28.26 5.47
C ALA A 298 -4.11 -29.03 6.45
N TYR A 299 -4.33 -28.49 7.64
CA TYR A 299 -5.26 -29.04 8.65
C TYR A 299 -6.46 -28.11 8.93
N PRO A 300 -7.40 -27.98 7.97
CA PRO A 300 -8.52 -27.05 8.07
C PRO A 300 -9.47 -27.32 9.25
N ASP A 301 -9.64 -28.58 9.66
CA ASP A 301 -10.46 -28.94 10.82
C ASP A 301 -9.88 -28.41 12.13
N GLY A 302 -8.56 -28.46 12.29
CA GLY A 302 -7.88 -27.90 13.46
C GLY A 302 -8.01 -26.37 13.49
N ALA A 303 -7.81 -25.71 12.35
CA ALA A 303 -8.04 -24.27 12.21
C ALA A 303 -9.49 -23.90 12.58
N ARG A 304 -10.48 -24.67 12.11
CA ARG A 304 -11.89 -24.49 12.45
C ARG A 304 -12.12 -24.58 13.96
N ARG A 305 -11.58 -25.60 14.64
CA ARG A 305 -11.69 -25.73 16.11
C ARG A 305 -11.11 -24.53 16.86
N ILE A 306 -10.02 -23.95 16.36
CA ILE A 306 -9.37 -22.78 16.96
C ILE A 306 -10.24 -21.52 16.79
N LEU A 307 -10.90 -21.37 15.64
CA LEU A 307 -11.70 -20.20 15.29
C LEU A 307 -13.11 -20.21 15.90
N LEU A 308 -13.75 -21.37 16.04
CA LEU A 308 -15.14 -21.46 16.52
C LEU A 308 -15.41 -20.71 17.83
N PRO A 309 -14.55 -20.78 18.87
CA PRO A 309 -14.75 -20.02 20.11
C PRO A 309 -14.75 -18.50 19.94
N LEU A 310 -14.23 -17.97 18.82
CA LEU A 310 -14.32 -16.53 18.56
C LEU A 310 -15.76 -16.10 18.28
N LEU A 311 -16.59 -16.97 17.69
CA LEU A 311 -17.96 -16.61 17.27
C LEU A 311 -18.90 -16.31 18.45
N ASP A 312 -18.55 -16.77 19.65
CA ASP A 312 -19.31 -16.51 20.87
C ASP A 312 -18.94 -15.16 21.53
N ARG A 313 -18.06 -14.37 20.89
CA ARG A 313 -17.55 -13.10 21.44
C ARG A 313 -18.12 -11.90 20.72
N ASP A 314 -18.43 -10.85 21.48
CA ASP A 314 -18.94 -9.58 20.93
C ASP A 314 -17.95 -8.89 19.98
N ASP A 315 -16.64 -9.15 20.15
CA ASP A 315 -15.54 -8.57 19.38
C ASP A 315 -15.01 -9.47 18.26
N THR A 316 -15.84 -10.40 17.74
CA THR A 316 -15.42 -11.33 16.68
C THR A 316 -14.87 -10.58 15.46
N PRO A 317 -13.59 -10.77 15.08
CA PRO A 317 -13.02 -10.11 13.91
C PRO A 317 -13.62 -10.65 12.61
N THR A 318 -13.78 -9.78 11.61
CA THR A 318 -14.19 -10.17 10.24
C THR A 318 -13.35 -11.32 9.68
N ALA A 319 -12.04 -11.33 9.95
CA ALA A 319 -11.13 -12.37 9.50
C ALA A 319 -11.56 -13.78 9.95
N ALA A 320 -12.13 -13.93 11.15
CA ALA A 320 -12.57 -15.24 11.65
C ALA A 320 -13.71 -15.81 10.79
N TYR A 321 -14.71 -14.99 10.46
CA TYR A 321 -15.81 -15.37 9.59
C TYR A 321 -15.33 -15.71 8.17
N LEU A 322 -14.42 -14.91 7.60
CA LEU A 322 -13.86 -15.16 6.28
C LEU A 322 -13.02 -16.44 6.22
N MET A 323 -12.23 -16.73 7.26
CA MET A 323 -11.47 -17.99 7.36
C MET A 323 -12.40 -19.19 7.50
N LEU A 324 -13.40 -19.13 8.38
CA LEU A 324 -14.38 -20.21 8.55
C LEU A 324 -15.21 -20.45 7.29
N GLY A 325 -15.61 -19.38 6.58
CA GLY A 325 -16.29 -19.46 5.30
C GLY A 325 -15.46 -20.20 4.25
N ARG A 326 -14.17 -19.84 4.11
CA ARG A 326 -13.23 -20.51 3.20
C ARG A 326 -13.00 -21.97 3.58
N ILE A 327 -12.86 -22.28 4.86
CA ILE A 327 -12.72 -23.66 5.36
C ILE A 327 -13.96 -24.50 4.98
N ALA A 328 -15.16 -23.96 5.21
CA ALA A 328 -16.40 -24.64 4.86
C ALA A 328 -16.58 -24.80 3.35
N GLU A 329 -16.22 -23.77 2.56
CA GLU A 329 -16.22 -23.82 1.09
C GLU A 329 -15.29 -24.92 0.56
N GLN A 330 -14.05 -25.01 1.09
CA GLN A 330 -13.10 -26.05 0.71
C GLN A 330 -13.59 -27.46 1.07
N ALA A 331 -14.34 -27.59 2.17
CA ALA A 331 -14.98 -28.85 2.56
C ALA A 331 -16.24 -29.18 1.72
N GLY A 332 -16.68 -28.29 0.82
CA GLY A 332 -17.93 -28.44 0.07
C GLY A 332 -19.19 -28.20 0.91
N ASP A 333 -19.06 -27.69 2.13
CA ASP A 333 -20.16 -27.38 3.05
C ASP A 333 -20.71 -25.99 2.74
N ILE A 334 -21.46 -25.89 1.64
CA ILE A 334 -22.01 -24.64 1.11
C ILE A 334 -22.88 -23.93 2.15
N ASP A 335 -23.66 -24.66 2.94
CA ASP A 335 -24.62 -24.06 3.88
C ASP A 335 -23.89 -23.36 5.04
N ASN A 336 -22.88 -24.01 5.62
CA ASN A 336 -22.05 -23.37 6.64
C ASN A 336 -21.19 -22.24 6.07
N ALA A 337 -20.66 -22.39 4.85
CA ALA A 337 -19.91 -21.32 4.19
C ALA A 337 -20.77 -20.07 4.01
N LEU A 338 -22.01 -20.22 3.51
CA LEU A 338 -22.97 -19.12 3.39
C LEU A 338 -23.32 -18.49 4.76
N LEU A 339 -23.46 -19.31 5.79
CA LEU A 339 -23.70 -18.82 7.15
C LEU A 339 -22.53 -17.93 7.60
N TYR A 340 -21.29 -18.40 7.51
CA TYR A 340 -20.12 -17.64 7.94
C TYR A 340 -19.93 -16.34 7.14
N TYR A 341 -20.06 -16.40 5.81
CA TYR A 341 -19.95 -15.19 4.97
C TYR A 341 -21.04 -14.15 5.28
N ARG A 342 -22.25 -14.57 5.68
CA ARG A 342 -23.33 -13.65 6.10
C ARG A 342 -23.07 -12.98 7.44
N GLN A 343 -22.36 -13.63 8.34
CA GLN A 343 -22.07 -13.10 9.68
C GLN A 343 -21.05 -11.95 9.66
N VAL A 344 -20.33 -11.76 8.56
CA VAL A 344 -19.46 -10.58 8.40
C VAL A 344 -20.31 -9.31 8.52
N PRO A 345 -20.03 -8.42 9.49
CA PRO A 345 -20.82 -7.21 9.71
C PRO A 345 -20.63 -6.20 8.57
N SER A 346 -21.53 -5.22 8.48
CA SER A 346 -21.33 -4.07 7.58
C SER A 346 -20.02 -3.35 7.94
N GLY A 347 -19.23 -2.98 6.93
CA GLY A 347 -17.90 -2.38 7.08
C GLY A 347 -16.85 -3.17 6.31
N ASP A 348 -15.65 -3.24 6.88
CA ASP A 348 -14.50 -3.90 6.24
C ASP A 348 -14.79 -5.39 5.99
N GLY A 349 -14.57 -5.82 4.74
CA GLY A 349 -14.78 -7.20 4.29
C GLY A 349 -16.23 -7.59 4.01
N PHE A 350 -17.23 -6.70 4.21
CA PHE A 350 -18.64 -7.04 3.98
C PHE A 350 -18.93 -7.46 2.53
N ILE A 351 -18.56 -6.61 1.57
CA ILE A 351 -18.77 -6.87 0.14
C ILE A 351 -17.91 -8.04 -0.33
N GLU A 352 -16.69 -8.16 0.19
CA GLU A 352 -15.81 -9.29 -0.09
C GLU A 352 -16.46 -10.61 0.31
N ALA A 353 -16.99 -10.72 1.54
CA ALA A 353 -17.64 -11.93 2.02
C ALA A 353 -18.83 -12.34 1.15
N ARG A 354 -19.67 -11.37 0.75
CA ARG A 354 -20.81 -11.63 -0.16
C ARG A 354 -20.34 -12.02 -1.56
N ALA A 355 -19.24 -11.44 -2.04
CA ALA A 355 -18.64 -11.81 -3.31
C ALA A 355 -18.10 -13.24 -3.27
N GLN A 356 -17.44 -13.66 -2.19
CA GLN A 356 -16.96 -15.04 -2.01
C GLN A 356 -18.15 -16.01 -1.96
N ALA A 357 -19.19 -15.71 -1.17
CA ALA A 357 -20.41 -16.51 -1.11
C ALA A 357 -21.07 -16.71 -2.48
N ALA A 358 -21.23 -15.63 -3.25
CA ALA A 358 -21.84 -15.70 -4.57
C ALA A 358 -20.95 -16.48 -5.57
N LYS A 359 -19.64 -16.20 -5.61
CA LYS A 359 -18.68 -16.93 -6.45
C LYS A 359 -18.63 -18.42 -6.12
N MET A 360 -18.66 -18.79 -4.84
CA MET A 360 -18.76 -20.17 -4.39
C MET A 360 -20.01 -20.85 -4.97
N LEU A 361 -21.18 -20.21 -4.88
CA LEU A 361 -22.42 -20.73 -5.46
C LEU A 361 -22.33 -20.90 -6.99
N ILE A 362 -21.64 -19.98 -7.69
CA ILE A 362 -21.41 -20.11 -9.14
C ILE A 362 -20.53 -21.33 -9.44
N ARG A 363 -19.42 -21.50 -8.73
CA ARG A 363 -18.53 -22.66 -8.89
C ARG A 363 -19.26 -23.98 -8.60
N ALA A 364 -20.17 -23.97 -7.64
CA ALA A 364 -21.05 -25.09 -7.33
C ALA A 364 -22.20 -25.30 -8.34
N GLN A 365 -22.17 -24.62 -9.50
CA GLN A 365 -23.19 -24.69 -10.55
C GLN A 365 -24.60 -24.28 -10.09
N ARG A 366 -24.70 -23.37 -9.10
CA ARG A 366 -25.95 -22.85 -8.54
C ARG A 366 -26.10 -21.33 -8.77
N PRO A 367 -26.11 -20.85 -10.03
CA PRO A 367 -26.15 -19.42 -10.31
C PRO A 367 -27.45 -18.74 -9.91
N GLN A 368 -28.58 -19.46 -9.90
CA GLN A 368 -29.85 -18.92 -9.43
C GLN A 368 -29.79 -18.61 -7.93
N ASP A 369 -29.15 -19.49 -7.15
CA ASP A 369 -29.02 -19.30 -5.70
C ASP A 369 -28.09 -18.13 -5.36
N ALA A 370 -27.08 -17.86 -6.19
CA ALA A 370 -26.22 -16.69 -6.04
C ALA A 370 -26.98 -15.38 -6.26
N SER A 371 -27.78 -15.29 -7.32
CA SER A 371 -28.65 -14.14 -7.55
C SER A 371 -29.67 -13.96 -6.43
N GLU A 372 -30.30 -15.05 -5.99
CA GLU A 372 -31.25 -15.01 -4.88
C GLU A 372 -30.60 -14.59 -3.56
N PHE A 373 -29.40 -15.10 -3.27
CA PHE A 373 -28.58 -14.69 -2.14
C PHE A 373 -28.33 -13.18 -2.15
N LEU A 374 -27.79 -12.63 -3.24
CA LEU A 374 -27.51 -11.19 -3.34
C LEU A 374 -28.78 -10.33 -3.28
N ARG A 375 -29.88 -10.82 -3.85
CA ARG A 375 -31.20 -10.16 -3.75
C ARG A 375 -31.66 -10.07 -2.30
N ILE A 376 -31.54 -11.14 -1.52
CA ILE A 376 -31.88 -11.14 -0.10
C ILE A 376 -30.95 -10.20 0.67
N GLU A 377 -29.64 -10.24 0.43
CA GLU A 377 -28.67 -9.37 1.11
C GLU A 377 -28.98 -7.87 0.82
N ARG A 378 -29.36 -7.50 -0.40
CA ARG A 378 -29.80 -6.11 -0.72
C ARG A 378 -31.05 -5.66 0.03
N LEU A 379 -31.93 -6.58 0.38
CA LEU A 379 -33.13 -6.29 1.16
C LEU A 379 -32.79 -6.13 2.65
N ARG A 380 -31.84 -6.92 3.15
CA ARG A 380 -31.38 -6.90 4.55
C ARG A 380 -30.47 -5.72 4.87
N HIS A 381 -29.73 -5.21 3.88
CA HIS A 381 -28.75 -4.15 4.04
C HIS A 381 -29.05 -2.97 3.08
N PRO A 382 -30.08 -2.14 3.37
CA PRO A 382 -30.46 -1.02 2.52
C PRO A 382 -29.35 0.02 2.31
N ASP A 383 -28.47 0.17 3.30
CA ASP A 383 -27.28 1.03 3.27
C ASP A 383 -26.22 0.52 2.27
N GLN A 384 -26.06 -0.80 2.15
CA GLN A 384 -25.13 -1.45 1.21
C GLN A 384 -25.77 -1.79 -0.15
N ARG A 385 -27.01 -1.35 -0.39
CA ARG A 385 -27.80 -1.77 -1.56
C ARG A 385 -27.09 -1.52 -2.88
N ILE A 386 -26.47 -0.36 -3.05
CA ILE A 386 -25.78 0.02 -4.30
C ILE A 386 -24.53 -0.86 -4.49
N ALA A 387 -23.73 -1.05 -3.45
CA ALA A 387 -22.53 -1.88 -3.51
C ALA A 387 -22.87 -3.35 -3.82
N LEU A 388 -23.92 -3.89 -3.20
CA LEU A 388 -24.42 -5.25 -3.47
C LEU A 388 -25.06 -5.40 -4.85
N LEU A 389 -25.67 -4.33 -5.39
CA LEU A 389 -26.19 -4.32 -6.76
C LEU A 389 -25.05 -4.37 -7.78
N ARG A 390 -24.02 -3.54 -7.57
CA ARG A 390 -22.78 -3.56 -8.38
C ARG A 390 -22.16 -4.94 -8.40
N LEU A 391 -22.01 -5.55 -7.23
CA LEU A 391 -21.51 -6.92 -7.12
C LEU A 391 -22.34 -7.94 -7.94
N GLU A 392 -23.67 -7.87 -7.89
CA GLU A 392 -24.51 -8.77 -8.70
C GLU A 392 -24.34 -8.53 -10.20
N ILE A 393 -24.24 -7.26 -10.62
CA ILE A 393 -23.98 -6.89 -12.02
C ILE A 393 -22.64 -7.47 -12.49
N ASP A 394 -21.57 -7.27 -11.72
CA ASP A 394 -20.23 -7.78 -12.05
C ASP A 394 -20.23 -9.32 -12.17
N ILE A 395 -20.99 -10.00 -11.31
CA ILE A 395 -21.14 -11.47 -11.37
C ILE A 395 -21.93 -11.91 -12.61
N LEU A 396 -22.98 -11.19 -12.97
CA LEU A 396 -23.75 -11.47 -14.18
C LEU A 396 -22.91 -11.26 -15.45
N ASP A 397 -22.11 -10.21 -15.50
CA ASP A 397 -21.19 -9.96 -16.63
C ASP A 397 -20.12 -11.04 -16.75
N ALA A 398 -19.52 -11.46 -15.63
CA ALA A 398 -18.56 -12.57 -15.63
C ALA A 398 -19.16 -13.90 -16.11
N GLN A 399 -20.48 -14.03 -16.09
CA GLN A 399 -21.23 -15.17 -16.65
C GLN A 399 -21.68 -14.97 -18.09
N GLY A 400 -21.38 -13.83 -18.72
CA GLY A 400 -21.87 -13.46 -20.05
C GLY A 400 -23.36 -13.13 -20.10
N LYS A 401 -24.01 -12.83 -18.96
CA LYS A 401 -25.44 -12.52 -18.88
C LYS A 401 -25.69 -11.01 -18.90
N GLN A 402 -25.22 -10.36 -19.96
CA GLN A 402 -25.18 -8.91 -20.06
C GLN A 402 -26.59 -8.28 -20.07
N GLU A 403 -27.55 -8.91 -20.74
CA GLU A 403 -28.94 -8.44 -20.79
C GLU A 403 -29.56 -8.43 -19.39
N ARG A 404 -29.31 -9.48 -18.61
CA ARG A 404 -29.85 -9.58 -17.24
C ARG A 404 -29.24 -8.54 -16.31
N ALA A 405 -27.96 -8.26 -16.48
CA ALA A 405 -27.27 -7.20 -15.75
C ALA A 405 -27.84 -5.81 -16.08
N ASN A 406 -28.10 -5.54 -17.37
CA ASN A 406 -28.75 -4.31 -17.81
C ASN A 406 -30.18 -4.18 -17.23
N GLU A 407 -31.01 -5.22 -17.35
CA GLU A 407 -32.37 -5.23 -16.77
C GLU A 407 -32.38 -4.95 -15.26
N LEU A 408 -31.40 -5.53 -14.53
CA LEU A 408 -31.26 -5.34 -13.09
C LEU A 408 -30.91 -3.89 -12.76
N LEU A 409 -29.99 -3.28 -13.53
CA LEU A 409 -29.59 -1.89 -13.38
C LEU A 409 -30.74 -0.93 -13.72
N ASP A 410 -31.44 -1.15 -14.84
CA ASP A 410 -32.59 -0.35 -15.26
C ASP A 410 -33.71 -0.38 -14.20
N THR A 411 -34.00 -1.57 -13.66
CA THR A 411 -34.97 -1.72 -12.58
C THR A 411 -34.54 -0.97 -11.33
N ALA A 412 -33.25 -0.95 -11.02
CA ALA A 412 -32.73 -0.20 -9.87
C ALA A 412 -32.83 1.31 -10.10
N ILE A 413 -32.47 1.80 -11.28
CA ILE A 413 -32.60 3.22 -11.66
C ILE A 413 -34.06 3.65 -11.62
N ALA A 414 -35.00 2.84 -12.12
CA ALA A 414 -36.43 3.15 -12.06
C ALA A 414 -36.95 3.30 -10.62
N LYS A 415 -36.40 2.53 -9.67
CA LYS A 415 -36.76 2.61 -8.24
C LYS A 415 -36.04 3.72 -7.49
N THR A 416 -34.86 4.10 -7.95
CA THR A 416 -34.09 5.22 -7.41
C THR A 416 -33.65 6.15 -8.55
N PRO A 417 -34.60 6.89 -9.19
CA PRO A 417 -34.28 7.74 -10.35
C PRO A 417 -33.26 8.83 -10.02
N ALA A 418 -33.15 9.09 -8.72
CA ALA A 418 -32.29 10.05 -8.11
C ALA A 418 -30.83 9.57 -7.88
N SER A 419 -30.48 8.32 -8.15
CA SER A 419 -29.11 7.85 -7.92
C SER A 419 -28.21 8.19 -9.11
N THR A 420 -27.34 9.17 -8.94
CA THR A 420 -26.30 9.52 -9.93
C THR A 420 -25.27 8.41 -10.08
N ALA A 421 -24.93 7.71 -8.99
CA ALA A 421 -24.03 6.55 -9.02
C ALA A 421 -24.56 5.41 -9.93
N LEU A 422 -25.85 5.08 -9.86
CA LEU A 422 -26.43 4.03 -10.72
C LEU A 422 -26.50 4.47 -12.19
N ARG A 423 -26.82 5.74 -12.45
CA ARG A 423 -26.78 6.30 -13.81
C ARG A 423 -25.36 6.30 -14.37
N PHE A 424 -24.37 6.62 -13.54
CA PHE A 424 -22.98 6.62 -13.97
C PHE A 424 -22.54 5.20 -14.34
N GLN A 425 -22.90 4.22 -13.52
CA GLN A 425 -22.68 2.81 -13.84
C GLN A 425 -23.35 2.41 -15.15
N HIS A 426 -24.58 2.84 -15.42
CA HIS A 426 -25.25 2.55 -16.69
C HIS A 426 -24.56 3.21 -17.87
N ALA A 427 -24.17 4.48 -17.73
CA ALA A 427 -23.42 5.19 -18.75
C ALA A 427 -22.10 4.48 -19.11
N MET A 428 -21.35 3.99 -18.12
CA MET A 428 -20.11 3.24 -18.37
C MET A 428 -20.36 1.90 -19.07
N ARG A 429 -21.46 1.22 -18.76
CA ARG A 429 -21.86 -0.01 -19.47
C ARG A 429 -22.30 0.27 -20.90
N ALA A 430 -23.08 1.31 -21.10
CA ALA A 430 -23.53 1.76 -22.41
C ALA A 430 -22.33 2.12 -23.30
N TYR A 431 -21.33 2.81 -22.74
CA TYR A 431 -20.05 3.06 -23.41
C TYR A 431 -19.35 1.76 -23.86
N GLN A 432 -19.20 0.79 -22.96
CA GLN A 432 -18.60 -0.52 -23.30
C GLN A 432 -19.39 -1.29 -24.36
N GLN A 433 -20.71 -1.08 -24.45
CA GLN A 433 -21.60 -1.69 -25.43
C GLN A 433 -21.65 -0.91 -26.76
N GLY A 434 -21.00 0.25 -26.85
CA GLY A 434 -21.07 1.15 -28.00
C GLY A 434 -22.39 1.95 -28.09
N ASP A 435 -23.25 1.88 -27.07
CA ASP A 435 -24.46 2.70 -26.96
C ASP A 435 -24.11 4.09 -26.40
N LEU A 436 -23.52 4.89 -27.29
CA LEU A 436 -23.09 6.25 -26.97
C LEU A 436 -24.28 7.19 -26.71
N GLU A 437 -25.48 6.88 -27.22
CA GLU A 437 -26.68 7.69 -27.01
C GLU A 437 -27.17 7.58 -25.57
N THR A 438 -27.31 6.35 -25.05
CA THR A 438 -27.69 6.12 -23.64
C THR A 438 -26.64 6.68 -22.69
N MET A 439 -25.36 6.49 -23.00
CA MET A 439 -24.24 7.04 -22.23
C MET A 439 -24.33 8.56 -22.10
N GLU A 440 -24.49 9.27 -23.22
CA GLU A 440 -24.59 10.73 -23.22
C GLU A 440 -25.82 11.20 -22.43
N ALA A 441 -26.97 10.54 -22.62
CA ALA A 441 -28.20 10.88 -21.92
C ALA A 441 -28.05 10.75 -20.39
N ASP A 442 -27.47 9.65 -19.90
CA ASP A 442 -27.27 9.43 -18.47
C ASP A 442 -26.23 10.37 -17.87
N LEU A 443 -25.11 10.63 -18.56
CA LEU A 443 -24.13 11.61 -18.08
C LEU A 443 -24.67 13.04 -18.05
N LYS A 444 -25.45 13.45 -19.05
CA LYS A 444 -26.15 14.74 -19.03
C LYS A 444 -27.08 14.84 -17.83
N ALA A 445 -27.87 13.81 -17.56
CA ALA A 445 -28.75 13.78 -16.40
C ALA A 445 -27.99 13.87 -15.06
N ILE A 446 -26.80 13.29 -14.97
CA ILE A 446 -25.91 13.44 -13.81
C ILE A 446 -25.43 14.88 -13.69
N ILE A 447 -24.91 15.48 -14.77
CA ILE A 447 -24.36 16.85 -14.78
C ILE A 447 -25.45 17.89 -14.50
N GLU A 448 -26.67 17.70 -14.99
CA GLU A 448 -27.81 18.58 -14.69
C GLU A 448 -28.09 18.64 -13.19
N ARG A 449 -27.91 17.52 -12.50
CA ARG A 449 -28.16 17.42 -11.07
C ARG A 449 -26.95 17.78 -10.21
N GLU A 450 -25.78 17.37 -10.65
CA GLU A 450 -24.50 17.58 -9.99
C GLU A 450 -23.57 18.35 -10.95
N PRO A 451 -23.75 19.66 -11.12
CA PRO A 451 -23.00 20.43 -12.12
C PRO A 451 -21.48 20.40 -11.90
N ASN A 452 -21.03 20.05 -10.70
CA ASN A 452 -19.63 20.01 -10.32
C ASN A 452 -19.12 18.57 -10.10
N ASN A 453 -19.78 17.58 -10.71
CA ASN A 453 -19.27 16.21 -10.74
C ASN A 453 -18.16 16.11 -11.80
N ALA A 454 -16.90 16.20 -11.37
CA ALA A 454 -15.74 16.22 -12.26
C ALA A 454 -15.62 14.93 -13.09
N GLU A 455 -15.93 13.78 -12.49
CA GLU A 455 -15.92 12.48 -13.15
C GLU A 455 -16.92 12.41 -14.31
N ALA A 456 -18.18 12.81 -14.09
CA ALA A 456 -19.21 12.83 -15.13
C ALA A 456 -18.91 13.85 -16.23
N LEU A 457 -18.41 15.04 -15.87
CA LEU A 457 -17.97 16.06 -16.82
C LEU A 457 -16.84 15.54 -17.71
N ASN A 458 -15.84 14.89 -17.10
CA ASN A 458 -14.70 14.32 -17.81
C ASN A 458 -15.12 13.16 -18.72
N ALA A 459 -15.90 12.20 -18.19
CA ALA A 459 -16.36 11.05 -18.96
C ALA A 459 -17.19 11.47 -20.18
N LEU A 460 -18.10 12.45 -20.01
CA LEU A 460 -18.89 12.97 -21.12
C LEU A 460 -18.00 13.71 -22.11
N GLY A 461 -17.17 14.63 -21.63
CA GLY A 461 -16.28 15.40 -22.48
C GLY A 461 -15.32 14.52 -23.28
N TYR A 462 -14.68 13.55 -22.62
CA TYR A 462 -13.78 12.59 -23.26
C TYR A 462 -14.50 11.83 -24.38
N THR A 463 -15.67 11.26 -24.11
CA THR A 463 -16.46 10.50 -25.10
C THR A 463 -16.94 11.38 -26.26
N LEU A 464 -17.39 12.60 -25.97
CA LEU A 464 -17.77 13.57 -27.01
C LEU A 464 -16.60 13.87 -27.94
N SER A 465 -15.39 14.02 -27.40
CA SER A 465 -14.20 14.30 -28.19
C SER A 465 -13.71 13.07 -28.94
N ASN A 466 -13.47 11.98 -28.23
CA ASN A 466 -12.77 10.80 -28.72
C ASN A 466 -13.64 9.96 -29.66
N ASP A 467 -14.90 9.72 -29.29
CA ASP A 467 -15.77 8.77 -29.97
C ASP A 467 -16.80 9.44 -30.90
N MET A 468 -17.19 10.69 -30.61
CA MET A 468 -18.22 11.40 -31.39
C MET A 468 -17.70 12.57 -32.26
N GLY A 469 -16.42 12.93 -32.16
CA GLY A 469 -15.85 14.06 -32.92
C GLY A 469 -16.39 15.45 -32.54
N ARG A 470 -17.11 15.56 -31.41
CA ARG A 470 -17.74 16.79 -30.90
C ARG A 470 -16.78 17.58 -30.00
N HIS A 471 -15.54 17.78 -30.45
CA HIS A 471 -14.44 18.37 -29.66
C HIS A 471 -14.77 19.75 -29.08
N ARG A 472 -15.51 20.58 -29.82
CA ARG A 472 -15.91 21.92 -29.36
C ARG A 472 -16.90 21.89 -28.20
N GLU A 473 -17.75 20.87 -28.14
CA GLU A 473 -18.68 20.67 -27.02
C GLU A 473 -17.98 20.00 -25.83
N ALA A 474 -17.00 19.12 -26.11
CA ALA A 474 -16.20 18.45 -25.11
C ALA A 474 -15.35 19.41 -24.27
N LEU A 475 -14.67 20.36 -24.91
CA LEU A 475 -13.71 21.24 -24.26
C LEU A 475 -14.24 21.95 -23.00
N PRO A 476 -15.38 22.66 -23.02
CA PRO A 476 -15.87 23.35 -21.81
C PRO A 476 -16.23 22.40 -20.67
N LEU A 477 -16.60 21.15 -20.95
CA LEU A 477 -16.87 20.13 -19.92
C LEU A 477 -15.55 19.70 -19.26
N ILE A 478 -14.54 19.35 -20.06
CA ILE A 478 -13.24 18.90 -19.57
C ILE A 478 -12.50 20.04 -18.86
N GLU A 479 -12.55 21.27 -19.37
CA GLU A 479 -11.98 22.44 -18.69
C GLU A 479 -12.66 22.69 -17.33
N LYS A 480 -13.96 22.38 -17.21
CA LYS A 480 -14.65 22.45 -15.93
C LYS A 480 -14.21 21.33 -15.00
N ALA A 481 -14.08 20.09 -15.48
CA ALA A 481 -13.54 18.98 -14.71
C ALA A 481 -12.12 19.30 -14.19
N TYR A 482 -11.25 19.84 -15.05
CA TYR A 482 -9.89 20.26 -14.70
C TYR A 482 -9.86 21.35 -13.62
N ARG A 483 -10.77 22.33 -13.68
CA ARG A 483 -10.87 23.35 -12.60
C ARG A 483 -11.30 22.76 -11.25
N LEU A 484 -12.03 21.65 -11.25
CA LEU A 484 -12.48 20.97 -10.04
C LEU A 484 -11.38 20.06 -9.47
N GLU A 485 -10.66 19.36 -10.34
CA GLU A 485 -9.64 18.37 -10.00
C GLU A 485 -8.40 18.53 -10.92
N PRO A 486 -7.54 19.53 -10.67
CA PRO A 486 -6.42 19.87 -11.56
C PRO A 486 -5.31 18.81 -11.57
N ASP A 487 -5.17 18.04 -10.50
CA ASP A 487 -4.10 17.05 -10.33
C ASP A 487 -4.48 15.65 -10.82
N SER A 488 -5.69 15.47 -11.36
CA SER A 488 -6.21 14.18 -11.82
C SER A 488 -5.57 13.76 -13.16
N PRO A 489 -4.79 12.66 -13.21
CA PRO A 489 -4.13 12.23 -14.45
C PRO A 489 -5.11 11.95 -15.60
N ALA A 490 -6.28 11.38 -15.30
CA ALA A 490 -7.30 11.08 -16.31
C ALA A 490 -7.92 12.36 -16.92
N ILE A 491 -8.09 13.41 -16.12
CA ILE A 491 -8.62 14.69 -16.59
C ILE A 491 -7.56 15.45 -17.38
N LEU A 492 -6.30 15.42 -16.92
CA LEU A 492 -5.16 15.98 -17.64
C LEU A 492 -4.98 15.30 -19.01
N ASP A 493 -5.12 13.97 -19.07
CA ASP A 493 -5.09 13.21 -20.32
C ASP A 493 -6.20 13.66 -21.26
N SER A 494 -7.44 13.67 -20.77
CA SER A 494 -8.62 14.09 -21.53
C SER A 494 -8.50 15.53 -22.04
N LEU A 495 -7.94 16.44 -21.23
CA LEU A 495 -7.75 17.86 -21.59
C LEU A 495 -6.67 18.02 -22.67
N GLY A 496 -5.55 17.32 -22.51
CA GLY A 496 -4.50 17.28 -23.53
C GLY A 496 -5.04 16.72 -24.85
N TRP A 497 -5.79 15.63 -24.78
CA TRP A 497 -6.37 14.96 -25.94
C TRP A 497 -7.37 15.82 -26.70
N VAL A 498 -8.30 16.50 -26.00
CA VAL A 498 -9.24 17.43 -26.67
C VAL A 498 -8.54 18.64 -27.28
N TYR A 499 -7.49 19.18 -26.64
CA TYR A 499 -6.69 20.25 -27.25
C TYR A 499 -5.99 19.79 -28.52
N PHE A 500 -5.46 18.56 -28.52
CA PHE A 500 -4.85 17.99 -29.71
C PHE A 500 -5.84 17.89 -30.87
N HIS A 501 -7.03 17.34 -30.65
CA HIS A 501 -8.09 17.25 -31.67
C HIS A 501 -8.58 18.61 -32.18
N LEU A 502 -8.44 19.67 -31.38
CA LEU A 502 -8.73 21.05 -31.79
C LEU A 502 -7.57 21.72 -32.54
N GLY A 503 -6.50 20.98 -32.88
CA GLY A 503 -5.32 21.49 -33.57
C GLY A 503 -4.34 22.26 -32.67
N ARG A 504 -4.51 22.16 -31.34
CA ARG A 504 -3.72 22.89 -30.33
C ARG A 504 -2.65 21.98 -29.70
N ALA A 505 -1.90 21.26 -30.55
CA ALA A 505 -0.93 20.24 -30.11
C ALA A 505 0.14 20.78 -29.15
N GLN A 506 0.60 22.02 -29.35
CA GLN A 506 1.60 22.64 -28.48
C GLN A 506 1.08 22.91 -27.06
N GLU A 507 -0.23 23.15 -26.92
CA GLU A 507 -0.90 23.37 -25.62
C GLU A 507 -1.28 22.05 -24.95
N ALA A 508 -1.54 20.99 -25.73
CA ALA A 508 -1.81 19.64 -25.21
C ALA A 508 -0.61 19.03 -24.49
N LEU A 509 0.60 19.26 -25.00
CA LEU A 509 1.83 18.59 -24.55
C LEU A 509 2.12 18.67 -23.04
N PRO A 510 2.05 19.82 -22.35
CA PRO A 510 2.28 19.86 -20.90
C PRO A 510 1.30 18.99 -20.12
N TYR A 511 0.00 19.00 -20.47
CA TYR A 511 -1.02 18.21 -19.77
C TYR A 511 -0.79 16.71 -19.93
N LEU A 512 -0.51 16.22 -21.14
CA LEU A 512 -0.24 14.80 -21.38
C LEU A 512 1.04 14.31 -20.69
N ARG A 513 2.08 15.15 -20.59
CA ARG A 513 3.29 14.82 -19.84
C ARG A 513 3.03 14.69 -18.35
N GLU A 514 2.22 15.58 -17.80
CA GLU A 514 1.84 15.54 -16.40
C GLU A 514 0.94 14.34 -16.09
N ALA A 515 -0.03 14.06 -16.95
CA ALA A 515 -0.86 12.87 -16.89
C ALA A 515 -0.02 11.59 -16.88
N TYR A 516 0.92 11.44 -17.83
CA TYR A 516 1.77 10.25 -17.90
C TYR A 516 2.70 10.11 -16.68
N ARG A 517 3.20 11.22 -16.13
CA ARG A 517 4.01 11.20 -14.91
C ARG A 517 3.20 10.75 -13.70
N GLY A 518 1.96 11.22 -13.57
CA GLY A 518 1.08 10.89 -12.45
C GLY A 518 0.55 9.46 -12.50
N GLN A 519 0.15 9.01 -13.69
CA GLN A 519 -0.35 7.66 -13.92
C GLN A 519 0.14 7.14 -15.27
N PRO A 520 1.28 6.43 -15.32
CA PRO A 520 1.73 5.84 -16.57
C PRO A 520 0.74 4.77 -17.04
N GLY A 521 0.06 5.03 -18.15
CA GLY A 521 -0.94 4.15 -18.74
C GLY A 521 -0.76 4.07 -20.25
N GLN A 522 -1.18 2.95 -20.83
CA GLN A 522 -0.99 2.68 -22.25
C GLN A 522 -1.70 3.72 -23.15
N GLU A 523 -2.92 4.11 -22.77
CA GLU A 523 -3.71 5.11 -23.48
C GLU A 523 -3.04 6.49 -23.44
N ILE A 524 -2.64 6.93 -22.24
CA ILE A 524 -1.93 8.20 -22.03
C ILE A 524 -0.60 8.22 -22.80
N ALA A 525 0.13 7.09 -22.82
CA ALA A 525 1.35 6.96 -23.60
C ALA A 525 1.09 7.11 -25.11
N ALA A 526 0.02 6.51 -25.62
CA ALA A 526 -0.37 6.63 -27.03
C ALA A 526 -0.74 8.09 -27.38
N HIS A 527 -1.57 8.75 -26.55
CA HIS A 527 -1.92 10.16 -26.74
C HIS A 527 -0.68 11.06 -26.72
N LEU A 528 0.20 10.88 -25.73
CA LEU A 528 1.42 11.67 -25.61
C LEU A 528 2.38 11.44 -26.78
N ALA A 529 2.56 10.19 -27.24
CA ALA A 529 3.40 9.88 -28.38
C ALA A 529 2.87 10.54 -29.67
N GLU A 530 1.56 10.50 -29.88
CA GLU A 530 0.90 11.13 -31.04
C GLU A 530 1.04 12.67 -31.01
N VAL A 531 0.93 13.31 -29.84
CA VAL A 531 1.18 14.75 -29.68
C VAL A 531 2.66 15.12 -29.83
N LEU A 532 3.58 14.29 -29.33
CA LEU A 532 5.02 14.48 -29.52
C LEU A 532 5.36 14.44 -31.01
N ALA A 533 4.85 13.46 -31.74
CA ALA A 533 5.03 13.34 -33.19
C ALA A 533 4.48 14.57 -33.93
N ALA A 534 3.26 15.00 -33.61
CA ALA A 534 2.63 16.17 -34.23
C ALA A 534 3.34 17.51 -33.92
N THR A 535 4.13 17.56 -32.85
CA THR A 535 4.97 18.72 -32.49
C THR A 535 6.43 18.59 -32.96
N GLY A 536 6.72 17.60 -33.82
CA GLY A 536 8.04 17.38 -34.42
C GLY A 536 9.06 16.68 -33.50
N ARG A 537 8.63 16.17 -32.35
CA ARG A 537 9.47 15.52 -31.33
C ARG A 537 9.49 13.99 -31.53
N HIS A 538 9.80 13.55 -32.75
CA HIS A 538 9.71 12.14 -33.13
C HIS A 538 10.61 11.22 -32.29
N ASP A 539 11.81 11.66 -31.93
CA ASP A 539 12.73 10.85 -31.11
C ASP A 539 12.14 10.59 -29.71
N GLN A 540 11.57 11.62 -29.08
CA GLN A 540 10.89 11.49 -27.79
C GLN A 540 9.65 10.59 -27.87
N ALA A 541 8.93 10.61 -29.00
CA ALA A 541 7.79 9.74 -29.24
C ALA A 541 8.23 8.26 -29.36
N ARG A 542 9.32 7.98 -30.10
CA ARG A 542 9.89 6.63 -30.24
C ARG A 542 10.39 6.07 -28.90
N GLU A 543 11.13 6.87 -28.13
CA GLU A 543 11.60 6.49 -26.79
C GLU A 543 10.41 6.15 -25.86
N LEU A 544 9.34 6.96 -25.89
CA LEU A 544 8.14 6.72 -25.09
C LEU A 544 7.40 5.44 -25.51
N ILE A 545 7.30 5.17 -26.82
CA ILE A 545 6.68 3.94 -27.32
C ILE A 545 7.48 2.72 -26.91
N GLU A 546 8.81 2.79 -27.01
CA GLU A 546 9.70 1.70 -26.60
C GLU A 546 9.57 1.41 -25.09
N ASP A 547 9.49 2.44 -24.25
CA ASP A 547 9.18 2.32 -22.82
C ASP A 547 7.80 1.70 -22.58
N ALA A 548 6.77 2.17 -23.30
CA ALA A 548 5.41 1.65 -23.18
C ALA A 548 5.30 0.17 -23.59
N GLN A 549 5.98 -0.26 -24.66
CA GLN A 549 6.01 -1.66 -25.10
C GLN A 549 6.70 -2.58 -24.09
N ARG A 550 7.79 -2.12 -23.45
CA ARG A 550 8.41 -2.86 -22.35
C ARG A 550 7.53 -2.96 -21.11
N ARG A 551 6.79 -1.89 -20.82
CA ARG A 551 6.01 -1.78 -19.59
C ARG A 551 4.67 -2.51 -19.65
N PHE A 552 4.03 -2.57 -20.81
CA PHE A 552 2.68 -3.11 -20.98
C PHE A 552 2.70 -4.34 -21.90
N SER A 553 2.22 -5.49 -21.43
CA SER A 553 2.02 -6.68 -22.27
C SER A 553 0.69 -7.36 -21.88
N PRO A 554 -0.32 -7.45 -22.78
CA PRO A 554 -0.33 -6.97 -24.17
C PRO A 554 -0.46 -5.44 -24.29
N HIS A 555 -0.12 -4.88 -25.46
CA HIS A 555 -0.19 -3.43 -25.74
C HIS A 555 -1.00 -3.06 -27.01
N PRO A 556 -2.32 -3.31 -27.03
CA PRO A 556 -3.18 -3.10 -28.21
C PRO A 556 -3.34 -1.64 -28.69
N LEU A 557 -3.41 -0.65 -27.79
CA LEU A 557 -3.49 0.78 -28.14
C LEU A 557 -2.20 1.32 -28.76
N ILE A 558 -1.04 0.82 -28.32
CA ILE A 558 0.26 1.18 -28.91
C ILE A 558 0.38 0.53 -30.28
N ASP A 559 0.00 -0.75 -30.41
CA ASP A 559 -0.01 -1.43 -31.71
C ASP A 559 -0.97 -0.73 -32.69
N ALA A 560 -2.11 -0.25 -32.21
CA ALA A 560 -3.06 0.52 -33.01
C ALA A 560 -2.44 1.85 -33.46
N LEU A 561 -1.71 2.55 -32.60
CA LEU A 561 -0.99 3.77 -32.96
C LEU A 561 0.09 3.48 -34.02
N LEU A 562 0.91 2.45 -33.83
CA LEU A 562 1.97 2.07 -34.78
C LEU A 562 1.43 1.63 -36.15
N ARG A 563 0.24 1.02 -36.19
CA ARG A 563 -0.44 0.76 -37.48
C ARG A 563 -0.85 2.04 -38.20
N ARG A 564 -1.18 3.12 -37.46
CA ARG A 564 -1.52 4.43 -38.03
C ARG A 564 -0.29 5.27 -38.37
N GLN A 565 0.77 5.18 -37.55
CA GLN A 565 2.01 5.95 -37.64
C GLN A 565 3.24 5.01 -37.52
N PRO A 566 3.58 4.25 -38.57
CA PRO A 566 4.68 3.28 -38.54
C PRO A 566 6.06 3.91 -38.28
N GLU A 567 6.23 5.20 -38.61
CA GLU A 567 7.44 5.98 -38.37
C GLU A 567 7.80 6.19 -36.89
N LEU A 568 6.86 5.88 -36.00
CA LEU A 568 7.06 5.91 -34.55
C LEU A 568 7.51 4.57 -33.97
N ALA A 569 7.67 3.54 -34.80
CA ALA A 569 8.24 2.28 -34.36
C ALA A 569 9.69 2.51 -33.85
N PRO A 570 10.10 1.86 -32.74
CA PRO A 570 11.50 1.88 -32.34
C PRO A 570 12.38 1.32 -33.46
N ASP A 571 13.55 1.90 -33.68
CA ASP A 571 14.48 1.40 -34.71
C ASP A 571 14.92 -0.02 -34.36
N ASP A 572 14.60 -0.96 -35.25
CA ASP A 572 14.88 -2.37 -35.10
C ASP A 572 16.40 -2.62 -35.23
N THR A 573 17.14 -2.34 -34.16
CA THR A 573 18.58 -2.61 -34.06
C THR A 573 18.92 -3.62 -32.96
N ALA A 574 17.91 -4.29 -32.40
CA ALA A 574 18.11 -5.26 -31.32
C ALA A 574 17.31 -6.58 -31.46
N SER A 575 16.53 -6.79 -32.53
CA SER A 575 15.79 -8.05 -32.73
C SER A 575 16.48 -9.08 -33.64
N ASP A 576 17.57 -8.75 -34.33
CA ASP A 576 18.31 -9.69 -35.21
C ASP A 576 19.36 -10.55 -34.48
N ALA A 577 19.31 -10.64 -33.15
CA ALA A 577 20.25 -11.43 -32.35
C ALA A 577 19.63 -12.68 -31.70
N VAL A 578 18.55 -13.25 -32.23
CA VAL A 578 18.17 -14.65 -31.98
C VAL A 578 17.45 -15.23 -33.20
N ASP A 579 18.15 -15.38 -34.31
CA ASP A 579 17.81 -16.46 -35.24
C ASP A 579 19.10 -17.09 -35.75
N SER A 580 19.41 -18.28 -35.25
CA SER A 580 20.54 -19.08 -35.69
C SER A 580 20.14 -19.81 -36.97
N PRO A 581 20.84 -19.62 -38.10
CA PRO A 581 20.66 -20.48 -39.26
C PRO A 581 21.45 -21.77 -38.99
N HIS A 582 20.75 -22.87 -38.71
CA HIS A 582 21.30 -24.18 -39.03
C HIS A 582 20.74 -24.63 -40.37
N ASP A 583 21.60 -24.44 -41.38
CA ASP A 583 21.45 -24.95 -42.73
C ASP A 583 21.09 -26.43 -42.76
N THR A 584 20.06 -26.73 -43.54
CA THR A 584 19.90 -28.00 -44.22
C THR A 584 20.92 -28.11 -45.36
N GLU A 585 21.74 -29.14 -45.37
CA GLU A 585 22.25 -29.74 -46.61
C GLU A 585 22.09 -31.27 -46.54
N ALA A 586 21.51 -31.79 -47.62
CA ALA A 586 21.23 -33.18 -47.88
C ALA A 586 22.45 -33.89 -48.49
N ASP A 587 22.66 -35.17 -48.17
CA ASP A 587 22.81 -36.25 -49.16
C ASP A 587 23.13 -37.60 -48.49
N SER A 588 22.48 -38.65 -49.00
CA SER A 588 22.63 -40.10 -48.74
C SER A 588 21.78 -40.74 -47.63
#